data_AF-A0A512H4H5-F1
#
_entry.id   AF-A0A512H4H5-F1
#
_cell.length_a   1.000
_cell.length_b   1.000
_cell.length_c   1.000
_cell.angle_alpha   90.00
_cell.angle_beta   90.00
_cell.angle_gamma   90.00
#
_symmetry.space_group_name_H-M   'P 1'
#
loop_
_entity.id
_entity.type
_entity.pdbx_description
1 polymer ?
#
loop_
_entity_poly.entity_id
_entity_poly.type
_entity_poly.pdbx_seq_one_letter_code
_entity_poly.pdbx_strand_id
1 'polypeptide(L)'
;MFHWSLVALLILLYITGENIDSLGEIHMFLGRVTVALVLARVIWGFVGSETSRFANFVKPPQEILAYIKSVRSGEHWTGLGHNPAGAVMMLGLLALMLLQGFTGLFSYDDGAIVGGPFHDMVSEDTAKIFTGLHETIFNLAVLLALVHIAAALFYKFVKKDDLIHPLVTGVRPTLPGAVEPKFASPVLAVGLFVGCLVVIFLMTGV
;
A
#
# COMPACT_ATOMS: atom_id res chain seq x y z
N MET A 1 -5.89 7.20 -8.16
CA MET A 1 -6.52 7.52 -6.85
C MET A 1 -5.84 6.79 -5.70
N PHE A 2 -6.00 5.46 -5.53
CA PHE A 2 -5.42 4.71 -4.38
C PHE A 2 -3.96 5.06 -4.04
N HIS A 3 -3.03 5.00 -5.01
CA HIS A 3 -1.60 5.20 -4.75
C HIS A 3 -1.30 6.57 -4.12
N TRP A 4 -1.74 7.65 -4.76
CA TRP A 4 -1.49 9.01 -4.26
C TRP A 4 -2.26 9.33 -2.98
N SER A 5 -3.45 8.75 -2.79
CA SER A 5 -4.16 8.84 -1.51
C SER A 5 -3.36 8.17 -0.38
N LEU A 6 -2.80 6.99 -0.62
CA LEU A 6 -1.97 6.28 0.35
C LEU A 6 -0.68 7.05 0.66
N VAL A 7 -0.03 7.65 -0.34
CA VAL A 7 1.16 8.51 -0.14
C VAL A 7 0.81 9.70 0.74
N ALA A 8 -0.28 10.41 0.47
CA ALA A 8 -0.72 11.53 1.28
C ALA A 8 -1.05 11.10 2.72
N LEU A 9 -1.78 9.99 2.89
CA LEU A 9 -2.10 9.44 4.21
C LEU A 9 -0.84 9.03 4.98
N LEU A 10 0.15 8.42 4.34
CA LEU A 10 1.40 8.01 4.98
C LEU A 10 2.15 9.24 5.53
N ILE A 11 2.22 10.33 4.76
CA ILE A 11 2.85 11.58 5.20
C ILE A 11 2.10 12.18 6.39
N LEU A 12 0.77 12.25 6.32
CA LEU A 12 -0.05 12.78 7.42
C LEU A 12 0.03 11.91 8.68
N LEU A 13 0.04 10.58 8.51
CA LEU A 13 0.21 9.63 9.61
C LEU A 13 1.58 9.77 10.27
N TYR A 14 2.65 9.96 9.49
CA TYR A 14 3.97 10.23 10.05
C TYR A 14 3.97 11.51 10.88
N ILE A 15 3.48 12.62 10.32
CA ILE A 15 3.43 13.92 11.02
C ILE A 15 2.62 13.80 12.31
N THR A 16 1.45 13.17 12.26
CA THR A 16 0.58 13.01 13.44
C THR A 16 1.13 12.01 14.45
N GLY A 17 1.87 10.98 14.01
CA GLY A 17 2.51 9.99 14.87
C GLY A 17 3.70 10.57 15.64
N GLU A 18 4.52 11.40 15.00
CA GLU A 18 5.61 12.15 15.67
C GLU A 18 5.09 13.18 16.68
N ASN A 19 3.79 13.54 16.60
CA ASN A 19 3.15 14.53 17.45
C ASN A 19 1.95 13.93 18.21
N ILE A 20 2.05 12.65 18.61
CA ILE A 20 0.93 11.85 19.11
C ILE A 20 0.23 12.49 20.32
N ASP A 21 0.96 13.19 21.19
CA ASP A 21 0.40 13.85 22.38
C ASP A 21 -0.64 14.94 22.04
N SER A 22 -0.50 15.57 20.87
CA SER A 22 -1.39 16.67 20.43
C SER A 22 -2.28 16.29 19.25
N LEU A 23 -1.84 15.34 18.41
CA LEU A 23 -2.52 14.95 17.18
C LEU A 23 -2.97 13.48 17.19
N GLY A 24 -2.97 12.82 18.35
CA GLY A 24 -3.28 11.40 18.50
C GLY A 24 -4.66 11.01 17.94
N GLU A 25 -5.71 11.78 18.22
CA GLU A 25 -7.03 11.51 17.66
C GLU A 25 -7.05 11.55 16.12
N ILE A 26 -6.31 12.50 15.54
CA ILE A 26 -6.17 12.63 14.08
C ILE A 26 -5.38 11.43 13.54
N HIS A 27 -4.30 11.02 14.22
CA HIS A 27 -3.54 9.82 13.85
C HIS A 27 -4.46 8.59 13.80
N MET A 28 -5.27 8.38 14.85
CA MET A 28 -6.21 7.26 14.94
C MET A 28 -7.30 7.31 13.86
N PHE A 29 -7.82 8.50 13.56
CA PHE A 29 -8.79 8.69 12.48
C PHE A 29 -8.17 8.35 11.11
N LEU A 30 -7.02 8.94 10.79
CA LEU A 30 -6.31 8.68 9.52
C LEU A 30 -5.85 7.23 9.42
N GLY A 31 -5.51 6.59 10.54
CA GLY A 31 -5.13 5.18 10.61
C GLY A 31 -6.29 4.29 10.17
N ARG A 32 -7.49 4.54 10.69
CA ARG A 32 -8.72 3.83 10.28
C ARG A 32 -9.06 4.04 8.81
N VAL A 33 -8.94 5.27 8.30
CA VAL A 33 -9.12 5.57 6.87
C VAL A 33 -8.10 4.80 6.02
N THR A 34 -6.85 4.72 6.48
CA THR A 34 -5.76 4.01 5.78
C THR A 34 -6.00 2.50 5.78
N VAL A 35 -6.40 1.91 6.90
CA VAL A 35 -6.78 0.49 6.99
C VAL A 35 -7.91 0.19 6.00
N ALA A 36 -8.97 1.01 5.98
CA ALA A 36 -10.08 0.85 5.04
C ALA A 36 -9.61 0.94 3.57
N LEU A 37 -8.75 1.91 3.25
CA LEU A 37 -8.19 2.09 1.90
C LEU A 37 -7.35 0.89 1.47
N VAL A 38 -6.50 0.37 2.35
CA VAL A 38 -5.63 -0.78 2.10
C VAL A 38 -6.45 -2.07 1.93
N LEU A 39 -7.43 -2.32 2.80
CA LEU A 39 -8.35 -3.45 2.67
C LEU A 39 -9.14 -3.41 1.37
N ALA A 40 -9.68 -2.24 1.00
CA ALA A 40 -10.35 -2.06 -0.28
C ALA A 40 -9.41 -2.38 -1.45
N ARG A 41 -8.13 -2.01 -1.38
CA ARG A 41 -7.15 -2.36 -2.41
C ARG A 41 -6.87 -3.86 -2.48
N VAL A 42 -6.76 -4.53 -1.33
CA VAL A 42 -6.58 -6.00 -1.27
C VAL A 42 -7.76 -6.67 -1.97
N ILE A 43 -8.99 -6.33 -1.59
CA ILE A 43 -10.20 -6.90 -2.21
C ILE A 43 -10.25 -6.58 -3.71
N TRP A 44 -9.93 -5.34 -4.10
CA TRP A 44 -9.83 -4.94 -5.51
C TRP A 44 -8.77 -5.73 -6.29
N GLY A 45 -7.73 -6.24 -5.60
CA GLY A 45 -6.74 -7.15 -6.17
C GLY A 45 -7.27 -8.54 -6.53
N PHE A 46 -8.49 -8.89 -6.12
CA PHE A 46 -9.14 -10.13 -6.54
C PHE A 46 -10.24 -9.89 -7.56
N VAL A 47 -11.09 -8.88 -7.34
CA VAL A 47 -12.32 -8.68 -8.14
C VAL A 47 -12.25 -7.53 -9.14
N GLY A 48 -11.27 -6.64 -9.02
CA GLY A 48 -11.18 -5.38 -9.76
C GLY A 48 -10.80 -5.53 -11.24
N SER A 49 -10.28 -4.45 -11.83
CA SER A 49 -9.81 -4.39 -13.22
C SER A 49 -8.73 -5.43 -13.52
N GLU A 50 -8.64 -5.89 -14.76
CA GLU A 50 -7.71 -6.93 -15.19
C GLU A 50 -6.25 -6.63 -14.79
N THR A 51 -5.78 -5.41 -15.02
CA THR A 51 -4.42 -4.98 -14.66
C THR A 51 -4.18 -4.84 -13.16
N SER A 52 -5.24 -4.86 -12.36
CA SER A 52 -5.18 -4.71 -10.90
C SER A 52 -5.23 -6.03 -10.14
N ARG A 53 -5.58 -7.14 -10.80
CA ARG A 53 -5.76 -8.46 -10.18
C ARG A 53 -4.44 -9.17 -9.94
N PHE A 54 -4.23 -9.69 -8.73
CA PHE A 54 -3.00 -10.38 -8.34
C PHE A 54 -2.65 -11.52 -9.30
N ALA A 55 -3.64 -12.32 -9.71
CA ALA A 55 -3.45 -13.43 -10.65
C ALA A 55 -2.86 -13.02 -12.02
N ASN A 56 -3.01 -11.75 -12.42
CA ASN A 56 -2.58 -11.28 -13.74
C ASN A 56 -1.15 -10.73 -13.74
N PHE A 57 -0.66 -10.20 -12.62
CA PHE A 57 0.66 -9.57 -12.55
C PHE A 57 1.66 -10.27 -11.61
N VAL A 58 1.21 -11.13 -10.68
CA VAL A 58 2.09 -11.90 -9.82
C VAL A 58 2.63 -13.09 -10.60
N LYS A 59 3.95 -13.14 -10.77
CA LYS A 59 4.65 -14.21 -11.49
C LYS A 59 5.25 -15.25 -10.54
N PRO A 60 5.47 -16.50 -10.98
CA PRO A 60 6.20 -17.50 -10.21
C PRO A 60 7.58 -16.99 -9.78
N PRO A 61 8.12 -17.44 -8.63
CA PRO A 61 9.43 -17.01 -8.13
C PRO A 61 10.57 -17.14 -9.14
N GLN A 62 10.53 -18.19 -9.97
CA GLN A 62 11.53 -18.44 -11.02
C GLN A 62 11.52 -17.34 -12.09
N GLU A 63 10.35 -16.86 -12.52
CA GLU A 63 10.21 -15.76 -13.48
C GLU A 63 10.63 -14.42 -12.87
N ILE A 64 10.32 -14.20 -11.59
CA ILE A 64 10.78 -13.01 -10.86
C ILE A 64 12.31 -12.96 -10.83
N LEU A 65 12.96 -14.08 -10.47
CA LEU A 65 14.42 -14.17 -10.42
C LEU A 65 15.05 -14.04 -11.81
N ALA A 66 14.45 -14.64 -12.84
CA ALA A 66 14.89 -14.52 -14.22
C ALA A 66 14.82 -13.05 -14.68
N TYR A 67 13.71 -12.36 -14.39
CA TYR A 67 13.54 -10.95 -14.72
C TYR A 67 14.57 -10.07 -14.01
N ILE A 68 14.77 -10.22 -12.69
CA ILE A 68 15.77 -9.43 -11.94
C ILE A 68 17.17 -9.58 -12.55
N LYS A 69 17.52 -10.78 -13.04
CA LYS A 69 18.78 -11.02 -13.74
C LYS A 69 18.81 -10.34 -15.11
N SER A 70 17.71 -10.40 -15.88
CA SER A 70 17.65 -9.82 -17.23
C SER A 70 17.56 -8.29 -17.26
N VAL A 71 17.11 -7.66 -16.16
CA VAL A 71 17.19 -6.19 -16.02
C VAL A 71 18.64 -5.70 -16.19
N ARG A 72 19.63 -6.48 -15.74
CA ARG A 72 21.06 -6.18 -15.89
C ARG A 72 21.55 -6.28 -17.32
N SER A 73 20.92 -7.11 -18.16
CA SER A 73 21.28 -7.28 -19.57
C SER A 73 20.55 -6.32 -20.52
N GLY A 74 19.80 -5.35 -19.99
CA GLY A 74 19.17 -4.31 -20.80
C GLY A 74 17.75 -4.63 -21.29
N GLU A 75 17.17 -5.77 -20.92
CA GLU A 75 15.82 -6.12 -21.36
C GLU A 75 14.74 -5.18 -20.79
N HIS A 76 13.69 -4.96 -21.58
CA HIS A 76 12.54 -4.14 -21.24
C HIS A 76 11.30 -5.00 -21.03
N TRP A 77 10.52 -4.68 -20.00
CA TRP A 77 9.26 -5.36 -19.72
C TRP A 77 8.17 -4.87 -20.68
N THR A 78 7.58 -5.78 -21.45
CA THR A 78 6.52 -5.49 -22.44
C THR A 78 5.12 -5.91 -21.97
N GLY A 79 5.00 -6.56 -20.81
CA GLY A 79 3.70 -6.98 -20.27
C GLY A 79 2.86 -5.82 -19.72
N LEU A 80 1.56 -6.09 -19.55
CA LEU A 80 0.62 -5.16 -18.91
C LEU A 80 0.77 -5.19 -17.39
N GLY A 81 0.55 -4.03 -16.75
CA GLY A 81 0.63 -3.90 -15.29
C GLY A 81 2.06 -3.84 -14.76
N HIS A 82 2.30 -4.45 -13.59
CA HIS A 82 3.61 -4.45 -12.96
C HIS A 82 4.58 -5.42 -13.64
N ASN A 83 5.82 -4.99 -13.83
CA ASN A 83 6.91 -5.93 -14.11
C ASN A 83 7.16 -6.84 -12.89
N PRO A 84 7.81 -8.00 -13.03
CA PRO A 84 7.96 -8.96 -11.94
C PRO A 84 8.62 -8.39 -10.67
N ALA A 85 9.63 -7.52 -10.79
CA ALA A 85 10.24 -6.87 -9.63
C ALA A 85 9.30 -5.84 -8.97
N GLY A 86 8.57 -5.08 -9.79
CA GLY A 86 7.55 -4.14 -9.34
C GLY A 86 6.38 -4.83 -8.64
N ALA A 87 6.00 -6.02 -9.08
CA ALA A 87 4.98 -6.85 -8.43
C ALA A 87 5.40 -7.24 -7.01
N VAL A 88 6.67 -7.67 -6.82
CA VAL A 88 7.22 -7.99 -5.50
C VAL A 88 7.23 -6.77 -4.59
N MET A 89 7.70 -5.62 -5.09
CA MET A 89 7.71 -4.37 -4.30
C MET A 89 6.29 -3.94 -3.90
N MET A 90 5.33 -4.03 -4.83
CA MET A 90 3.93 -3.71 -4.56
C MET A 90 3.35 -4.62 -3.47
N LEU A 91 3.58 -5.94 -3.56
CA LEU A 91 3.12 -6.89 -2.54
C LEU A 91 3.79 -6.66 -1.18
N GLY A 92 5.10 -6.39 -1.17
CA GLY A 92 5.85 -6.11 0.05
C GLY A 92 5.34 -4.86 0.77
N LEU A 93 5.19 -3.75 0.05
CA LEU A 93 4.62 -2.52 0.61
C LEU A 93 3.16 -2.71 1.04
N LEU A 94 2.35 -3.44 0.28
CA LEU A 94 0.95 -3.72 0.66
C LEU A 94 0.88 -4.55 1.96
N ALA A 95 1.76 -5.55 2.11
CA ALA A 95 1.85 -6.35 3.32
C ALA A 95 2.30 -5.51 4.52
N LEU A 96 3.31 -4.65 4.36
CA LEU A 96 3.75 -3.74 5.43
C LEU A 96 2.65 -2.78 5.84
N MET A 97 1.88 -2.22 4.89
CA MET A 97 0.75 -1.35 5.23
C MET A 97 -0.37 -2.08 5.97
N LEU A 98 -0.63 -3.35 5.64
CA LEU A 98 -1.57 -4.19 6.39
C LEU A 98 -1.07 -4.44 7.82
N LEU A 99 0.21 -4.80 7.97
CA LEU A 99 0.81 -5.04 9.29
C LEU A 99 0.86 -3.75 10.11
N GLN A 100 1.19 -2.61 9.50
CA GLN A 100 1.18 -1.29 10.15
C GLN A 100 -0.20 -0.96 10.73
N GLY A 101 -1.23 -1.13 9.90
CA GLY A 101 -2.61 -0.92 10.30
C GLY A 101 -3.04 -1.90 11.40
N PHE A 102 -2.67 -3.17 11.25
CA PHE A 102 -2.98 -4.20 12.26
C PHE A 102 -2.34 -3.88 13.60
N THR A 103 -1.03 -3.64 13.66
CA THR A 103 -0.36 -3.32 14.94
C THR A 103 -0.93 -2.05 15.55
N GLY A 104 -1.16 -1.01 14.76
CA GLY A 104 -1.73 0.26 15.25
C GLY A 104 -3.14 0.14 15.83
N LEU A 105 -3.93 -0.85 15.39
CA LEU A 105 -5.26 -1.09 15.98
C LEU A 105 -5.19 -1.62 17.43
N PHE A 106 -4.07 -2.23 17.82
CA PHE A 106 -3.87 -2.82 19.15
C PHE A 106 -2.77 -2.13 19.97
N SER A 107 -2.06 -1.15 19.39
CA SER A 107 -1.00 -0.41 20.07
C SER A 107 -1.53 0.44 21.22
N TYR A 108 -0.86 0.40 22.36
CA TYR A 108 -1.07 1.29 23.50
C TYR A 108 0.23 1.36 24.31
N ASP A 109 0.46 2.49 24.98
CA ASP A 109 1.58 2.66 25.91
C ASP A 109 1.08 3.39 27.16
N ASP A 110 1.74 3.15 28.29
CA ASP A 110 1.31 3.69 29.57
C ASP A 110 1.46 5.20 29.61
N GLY A 111 0.35 5.90 29.87
CA GLY A 111 0.32 7.36 29.86
C GLY A 111 0.09 7.97 28.48
N ALA A 112 -0.09 7.15 27.43
CA ALA A 112 -0.55 7.64 26.15
C ALA A 112 -1.97 8.22 26.27
N ILE A 113 -2.19 9.37 25.64
CA ILE A 113 -3.49 10.06 25.65
C ILE A 113 -4.51 9.30 24.79
N VAL A 114 -4.03 8.52 23.80
CA VAL A 114 -4.85 7.72 22.89
C VAL A 114 -4.24 6.33 22.71
N GLY A 115 -5.11 5.35 22.45
CA GLY A 115 -4.72 3.97 22.14
C GLY A 115 -5.47 3.43 20.92
N GLY A 116 -4.92 2.34 20.37
CA GLY A 116 -5.58 1.53 19.34
C GLY A 116 -6.97 1.08 19.78
N PRO A 117 -8.01 1.16 18.94
CA PRO A 117 -9.40 0.84 19.35
C PRO A 117 -9.59 -0.58 19.87
N PHE A 118 -8.62 -1.48 19.64
CA PHE A 118 -8.64 -2.86 20.11
C PHE A 118 -7.55 -3.16 21.16
N HIS A 119 -6.90 -2.15 21.75
CA HIS A 119 -5.83 -2.37 22.74
C HIS A 119 -6.31 -3.19 23.95
N ASP A 120 -7.57 -3.00 24.39
CA ASP A 120 -8.17 -3.75 25.51
C ASP A 120 -8.48 -5.22 25.19
N MET A 121 -8.36 -5.64 23.93
CA MET A 121 -8.59 -7.04 23.53
C MET A 121 -7.34 -7.91 23.76
N VAL A 122 -6.21 -7.32 24.15
CA VAL A 122 -4.93 -8.00 24.40
C VAL A 122 -4.35 -7.56 25.75
N SER A 123 -3.33 -8.28 26.24
CA SER A 123 -2.63 -7.85 27.45
C SER A 123 -1.85 -6.56 27.21
N GLU A 124 -1.61 -5.78 28.27
CA GLU A 124 -0.80 -4.56 28.24
C GLU A 124 0.60 -4.81 27.64
N ASP A 125 1.27 -5.89 28.04
CA ASP A 125 2.55 -6.31 27.46
C ASP A 125 2.45 -6.54 25.94
N THR A 126 1.34 -7.13 25.48
CA THR A 126 1.10 -7.37 24.05
C THR A 126 0.85 -6.06 23.31
N ALA A 127 0.07 -5.15 23.89
CA ALA A 127 -0.19 -3.83 23.31
C ALA A 127 1.11 -3.02 23.16
N LYS A 128 2.00 -3.06 24.16
CA LYS A 128 3.34 -2.45 24.12
C LYS A 128 4.22 -3.06 23.03
N ILE A 129 4.20 -4.39 22.87
CA ILE A 129 4.86 -5.06 21.74
C ILE A 129 4.33 -4.55 20.40
N PHE A 130 3.01 -4.40 20.27
CA PHE A 130 2.43 -3.86 19.04
C PHE A 130 2.83 -2.41 18.79
N THR A 131 2.97 -1.57 19.82
CA THR A 131 3.54 -0.21 19.70
C THR A 131 4.96 -0.25 19.13
N GLY A 132 5.86 -1.07 19.68
CA GLY A 132 7.23 -1.21 19.16
C GLY A 132 7.29 -1.78 17.73
N LEU A 133 6.40 -2.75 17.42
CA LEU A 133 6.27 -3.27 16.06
C LEU A 133 5.72 -2.20 15.10
N HIS A 134 4.77 -1.37 15.52
CA HIS A 134 4.20 -0.29 14.72
C HIS A 134 5.28 0.70 14.27
N GLU A 135 6.20 1.07 15.16
CA GLU A 135 7.34 1.94 14.81
C GLU A 135 8.33 1.21 13.88
N THR A 136 8.68 -0.04 14.21
CA THR A 136 9.64 -0.83 13.41
C THR A 136 9.13 -1.08 11.99
N ILE A 137 7.86 -1.44 11.84
CA ILE A 137 7.21 -1.69 10.55
C ILE A 137 7.11 -0.40 9.76
N PHE A 138 6.83 0.74 10.39
CA PHE A 138 6.83 2.05 9.73
C PHE A 138 8.21 2.36 9.13
N ASN A 139 9.28 2.22 9.92
CA ASN A 139 10.64 2.45 9.46
C ASN A 139 11.02 1.54 8.28
N LEU A 140 10.61 0.28 8.32
CA LEU A 140 10.79 -0.66 7.21
C LEU A 140 9.97 -0.25 5.97
N ALA A 141 8.73 0.20 6.15
CA ALA A 141 7.87 0.67 5.07
C ALA A 141 8.47 1.91 4.38
N VAL A 142 9.00 2.86 5.16
CA VAL A 142 9.71 4.04 4.64
C VAL A 142 10.95 3.61 3.85
N LEU A 143 11.76 2.69 4.38
CA LEU A 143 12.93 2.17 3.67
C LEU A 143 12.54 1.57 2.31
N LEU A 144 11.53 0.71 2.28
CA LEU A 144 11.05 0.10 1.03
C LEU A 144 10.42 1.13 0.09
N ALA A 145 9.74 2.14 0.60
CA ALA A 145 9.20 3.24 -0.19
C ALA A 145 10.32 4.05 -0.85
N LEU A 146 11.42 4.32 -0.14
CA LEU A 146 12.60 4.98 -0.71
C LEU A 146 13.24 4.14 -1.81
N VAL A 147 13.39 2.82 -1.60
CA VAL A 147 13.88 1.89 -2.63
C VAL A 147 12.94 1.88 -3.83
N HIS A 148 11.62 1.89 -3.60
CA HIS A 148 10.61 1.95 -4.64
C HIS A 148 10.72 3.24 -5.49
N ILE A 149 10.87 4.39 -4.83
CA ILE A 149 11.07 5.69 -5.50
C ILE A 149 12.38 5.66 -6.31
N ALA A 150 13.48 5.19 -5.71
CA ALA A 150 14.76 5.07 -6.40
C ALA A 150 14.66 4.18 -7.64
N ALA A 151 13.92 3.07 -7.57
CA ALA A 151 13.65 2.21 -8.72
C ALA A 151 12.85 2.96 -9.79
N ALA A 152 11.78 3.68 -9.43
CA ALA A 152 11.00 4.47 -10.39
C ALA A 152 11.85 5.54 -11.12
N LEU A 153 12.73 6.22 -10.38
CA LEU A 153 13.67 7.20 -10.95
C LEU A 153 14.71 6.52 -11.84
N PHE A 154 15.21 5.33 -11.46
CA PHE A 154 16.10 4.54 -12.30
C PHE A 154 15.44 4.16 -13.63
N TYR A 155 14.19 3.69 -13.61
CA TYR A 155 13.46 3.38 -14.85
C TYR A 155 13.28 4.63 -15.71
N LYS A 156 12.92 5.77 -15.10
CA LYS A 156 12.71 7.03 -15.81
C LYS A 156 14.00 7.56 -16.45
N PHE A 157 15.10 7.65 -15.70
CA PHE A 157 16.31 8.34 -16.16
C PHE A 157 17.33 7.42 -16.82
N VAL A 158 17.46 6.17 -16.37
CA VAL A 158 18.44 5.22 -16.91
C VAL A 158 17.83 4.36 -18.00
N LYS A 159 16.67 3.75 -17.74
CA LYS A 159 15.97 2.91 -18.73
C LYS A 159 15.14 3.72 -19.73
N LYS A 160 14.96 5.03 -19.51
CA LYS A 160 14.14 5.90 -20.35
C LYS A 160 12.71 5.37 -20.52
N ASP A 161 12.20 4.71 -19.49
CA ASP A 161 10.83 4.18 -19.41
C ASP A 161 10.09 4.96 -18.31
N ASP A 162 9.21 5.88 -18.71
CA ASP A 162 8.50 6.75 -17.76
C ASP A 162 7.33 6.00 -17.10
N LEU A 163 7.62 5.43 -15.94
CA LEU A 163 6.62 4.77 -15.09
C LEU A 163 5.82 5.75 -14.23
N ILE A 164 6.26 7.00 -14.10
CA ILE A 164 5.66 7.99 -13.20
C ILE A 164 4.47 8.67 -13.86
N HIS A 165 4.60 9.05 -15.14
CA HIS A 165 3.53 9.73 -15.85
C HIS A 165 2.22 8.90 -15.91
N PRO A 166 2.24 7.59 -16.21
CA PRO A 166 1.04 6.76 -16.17
C PRO A 166 0.40 6.63 -14.78
N LEU A 167 1.16 6.81 -13.69
CA LEU A 167 0.59 6.79 -12.34
C LEU A 167 -0.29 8.01 -12.04
N VAL A 168 -0.04 9.12 -12.74
CA VAL A 168 -0.79 10.37 -12.58
C VAL A 168 -1.92 10.44 -13.59
N THR A 169 -1.64 10.18 -14.86
CA THR A 169 -2.63 10.32 -15.94
C THR A 169 -3.49 9.08 -16.13
N GLY A 170 -3.05 7.93 -15.66
CA GLY A 170 -3.68 6.64 -15.95
C GLY A 170 -3.44 6.15 -17.39
N VAL A 171 -2.67 6.89 -18.21
CA VAL A 171 -2.45 6.60 -19.62
C VAL A 171 -1.04 6.07 -19.83
N ARG A 172 -0.92 4.88 -20.41
CA ARG A 172 0.36 4.33 -20.89
C ARG A 172 0.28 4.16 -22.41
N PRO A 173 1.31 4.59 -23.18
CA PRO A 173 1.36 4.31 -24.61
C PRO A 173 1.30 2.80 -24.86
N THR A 174 0.30 2.35 -25.61
CA THR A 174 0.13 0.94 -25.98
C THR A 174 0.99 0.61 -27.19
N LEU A 175 1.60 -0.57 -27.20
CA LEU A 175 2.25 -1.10 -28.41
C LEU A 175 1.17 -1.40 -29.47
N PRO A 176 1.47 -1.23 -30.78
CA PRO A 176 0.55 -1.61 -31.84
C PRO A 176 0.11 -3.08 -31.70
N GLY A 177 -1.19 -3.33 -31.69
CA GLY A 177 -1.77 -4.68 -31.53
C GLY A 177 -1.97 -5.15 -30.09
N ALA A 178 -1.72 -4.30 -29.08
CA ALA A 178 -2.04 -4.62 -27.70
C ALA A 178 -3.58 -4.68 -27.50
N VAL A 179 -4.06 -5.76 -26.90
CA VAL A 179 -5.47 -5.87 -26.47
C VAL A 179 -5.72 -4.90 -25.32
N GLU A 180 -6.76 -4.09 -25.43
CA GLU A 180 -7.15 -3.19 -24.34
C GLU A 180 -7.58 -4.00 -23.11
N PRO A 181 -7.02 -3.72 -21.93
CA PRO A 181 -7.39 -4.43 -20.72
C PRO A 181 -8.81 -4.07 -20.27
N LYS A 182 -9.51 -5.05 -19.70
CA LYS A 182 -10.87 -4.83 -19.17
C LYS A 182 -10.83 -4.09 -17.83
N PHE A 183 -11.41 -2.90 -17.80
CA PHE A 183 -11.56 -2.11 -16.59
C PHE A 183 -12.89 -2.41 -15.88
N ALA A 184 -12.82 -2.60 -14.56
CA ALA A 184 -13.99 -2.67 -13.71
C ALA A 184 -14.54 -1.26 -13.40
N SER A 185 -15.81 -1.18 -13.00
CA SER A 185 -16.49 0.10 -12.74
C SER A 185 -15.82 0.90 -11.61
N PRO A 186 -15.54 2.21 -11.81
CA PRO A 186 -15.08 3.09 -10.74
C PRO A 186 -16.06 3.19 -9.57
N VAL A 187 -17.38 3.05 -9.82
CA VAL A 187 -18.41 3.06 -8.78
C VAL A 187 -18.25 1.87 -7.85
N LEU A 188 -17.88 0.70 -8.38
CA LEU A 188 -17.59 -0.48 -7.55
C LEU A 188 -16.38 -0.23 -6.65
N ALA A 189 -15.33 0.42 -7.18
CA ALA A 189 -14.15 0.74 -6.38
C ALA A 189 -14.48 1.71 -5.23
N VAL A 190 -15.29 2.74 -5.51
CA VAL A 190 -15.75 3.69 -4.48
C VAL A 190 -16.66 2.99 -3.47
N GLY A 191 -17.63 2.21 -3.92
CA GLY A 191 -18.53 1.46 -3.04
C GLY A 191 -17.79 0.47 -2.14
N LEU A 192 -16.77 -0.21 -2.67
CA LEU A 192 -15.90 -1.09 -1.90
C LEU A 192 -15.12 -0.32 -0.82
N PHE A 193 -14.53 0.83 -1.18
CA PHE A 193 -13.83 1.67 -0.21
C PHE A 193 -14.77 2.18 0.89
N VAL A 194 -15.94 2.70 0.52
CA VAL A 194 -16.95 3.17 1.48
C VAL A 194 -17.44 2.02 2.36
N GLY A 195 -17.65 0.83 1.80
CA GLY A 195 -18.02 -0.36 2.55
C GLY A 195 -16.96 -0.74 3.59
N CYS A 196 -15.69 -0.81 3.19
CA CYS A 196 -14.57 -1.04 4.12
C CYS A 196 -14.49 0.05 5.20
N LEU A 197 -14.71 1.31 4.83
CA LEU A 197 -14.69 2.44 5.75
C LEU A 197 -15.79 2.31 6.80
N VAL A 198 -17.04 2.08 6.38
CA VAL A 198 -18.18 1.89 7.29
C VAL A 198 -17.91 0.73 8.25
N VAL A 199 -17.45 -0.42 7.76
CA VAL A 199 -17.15 -1.58 8.61
C VAL A 199 -16.08 -1.25 9.65
N ILE A 200 -14.98 -0.61 9.25
CA ILE A 200 -13.89 -0.25 10.19
C ILE A 200 -14.37 0.73 11.25
N PHE A 201 -15.17 1.73 10.89
CA PHE A 201 -15.68 2.70 11.87
C PHE A 201 -16.67 2.06 12.84
N LEU A 202 -17.61 1.25 12.34
CA LEU A 202 -18.55 0.50 13.18
C LEU A 202 -17.85 -0.46 14.15
N MET A 203 -16.81 -1.16 13.69
CA MET A 203 -16.05 -2.08 14.54
C MET A 203 -15.24 -1.35 15.62
N THR A 204 -14.83 -0.11 15.37
CA THR A 204 -13.97 0.66 16.28
C THR A 204 -14.74 1.60 17.20
N GLY A 205 -16.06 1.42 17.31
CA GLY A 205 -16.91 2.09 18.30
C GLY A 205 -17.30 3.53 17.95
N VAL A 206 -17.39 3.86 16.65
CA VAL A 206 -17.91 5.15 16.14
C VAL A 206 -19.20 4.92 15.36
#